data_AF-A0AAV4CPR3-F1
#
_entry.id   AF-A0AAV4CPR3-F1
#
_cell.length_a   1.000
_cell.length_b   1.000
_cell.length_c   1.000
_cell.angle_alpha   90.00
_cell.angle_beta   90.00
_cell.angle_gamma   90.00
#
_symmetry.space_group_name_H-M   'P 1'
#
loop_
_entity.id
_entity.type
_entity.pdbx_description
1 polymer ?
#
loop_
_entity_poly.entity_id
_entity_poly.type
_entity_poly.pdbx_seq_one_letter_code
_entity_poly.pdbx_strand_id
1 'polypeptide(L)'
;MWFLRRMLRIPWTAKKTNERVLNEANKRRSLVRTIRKRQATFLGHVMRRGKLEHLEIEGKRSRGRQREKIMDGLPTWLGPGKVSDILAAVKDRDLWRDMIANAYKQGT
;
A
#
# COMPACT_ATOMS: atom_id res chain seq x y z
N MET A 1 -11.65 13.86 -0.07
CA MET A 1 -13.09 13.96 0.22
C MET A 1 -13.71 15.25 -0.26
N TRP A 2 -13.04 16.38 -0.06
CA TRP A 2 -13.54 17.70 -0.50
C TRP A 2 -13.97 17.75 -1.97
N PHE A 3 -13.12 17.27 -2.90
CA PHE A 3 -13.45 17.24 -4.33
C PHE A 3 -14.73 16.46 -4.63
N LEU A 4 -14.87 15.23 -4.12
CA LEU A 4 -16.07 14.41 -4.31
C LEU A 4 -17.32 15.06 -3.71
N ARG A 5 -17.22 15.64 -2.50
CA ARG A 5 -18.35 16.35 -1.86
C ARG A 5 -18.78 17.56 -2.67
N ARG A 6 -17.85 18.31 -3.26
CA ARG A 6 -18.14 19.45 -4.12
C ARG A 6 -18.79 19.02 -5.44
N MET A 7 -18.27 17.98 -6.08
CA MET A 7 -18.82 17.40 -7.31
C MET A 7 -20.25 16.90 -7.11
N LEU A 8 -20.51 16.22 -5.99
CA LEU A 8 -21.83 15.71 -5.60
C LEU A 8 -22.73 16.78 -4.94
N ARG A 9 -22.29 18.04 -4.87
CA ARG A 9 -23.01 19.16 -4.23
C ARG A 9 -23.49 18.85 -2.80
N ILE A 10 -22.71 18.06 -2.05
CA ILE A 10 -23.04 17.66 -0.67
C ILE A 10 -22.76 18.84 0.26
N PRO A 11 -23.77 19.41 0.92
CA PRO A 11 -23.55 20.50 1.88
C PRO A 11 -22.82 19.97 3.11
N TRP A 12 -22.04 20.83 3.75
CA TRP A 12 -21.27 20.45 4.95
C TRP A 12 -22.18 20.06 6.14
N THR A 13 -23.41 20.61 6.17
CA THR A 13 -24.45 20.29 7.16
C THR A 13 -25.03 18.89 7.02
N ALA A 14 -24.88 18.24 5.85
CA ALA A 14 -25.44 16.91 5.61
C ALA A 14 -24.79 15.81 6.47
N LYS A 15 -23.63 16.07 7.10
CA LYS A 15 -22.88 15.12 7.96
C LYS A 15 -22.73 13.70 7.38
N LYS A 16 -22.77 13.55 6.04
CA LYS A 16 -22.61 12.25 5.35
C LYS A 16 -21.23 11.65 5.67
N THR A 17 -21.18 10.36 5.98
CA THR A 17 -19.93 9.62 6.20
C THR A 17 -19.10 9.55 4.92
N ASN A 18 -17.78 9.45 5.06
CA ASN A 18 -16.86 9.36 3.92
C ASN A 18 -17.13 8.12 3.05
N GLU A 19 -17.57 7.01 3.64
CA GLU A 19 -17.94 5.80 2.89
C GLU A 19 -19.16 6.01 2.03
N ARG A 20 -20.21 6.67 2.55
CA ARG A 20 -21.41 7.00 1.77
C ARG A 20 -21.09 7.91 0.59
N VAL A 21 -20.22 8.89 0.79
CA VAL A 21 -19.72 9.79 -0.28
C VAL A 21 -18.98 9.01 -1.37
N LEU A 22 -18.17 8.02 -0.99
CA LEU A 22 -17.42 7.18 -1.94
C LEU A 22 -18.34 6.25 -2.74
N ASN A 23 -19.33 5.64 -2.07
CA ASN A 23 -20.31 4.78 -2.71
C ASN A 23 -21.16 5.56 -3.71
N GLU A 24 -21.64 6.75 -3.33
CA GLU A 24 -22.43 7.64 -4.20
C GLU A 24 -21.62 8.14 -5.41
N ALA A 25 -20.33 8.41 -5.23
CA ALA A 25 -19.42 8.74 -6.33
C ALA A 25 -18.98 7.52 -7.17
N ASN A 26 -19.40 6.31 -6.80
CA ASN A 26 -18.89 5.04 -7.31
C ASN A 26 -17.35 4.98 -7.36
N LYS A 27 -16.70 5.46 -6.29
CA LYS A 27 -15.23 5.47 -6.16
C LYS A 27 -14.79 4.53 -5.05
N ARG A 28 -13.90 3.59 -5.39
CA ARG A 28 -13.22 2.73 -4.42
C ARG A 28 -11.95 3.40 -3.89
N ARG A 29 -11.56 3.12 -2.64
CA ARG A 29 -10.29 3.59 -2.06
C ARG A 29 -9.12 2.86 -2.72
N SER A 30 -8.52 3.47 -3.75
CA SER A 30 -7.38 2.89 -4.47
C SER A 30 -6.01 3.36 -3.98
N LEU A 31 -5.94 4.48 -3.23
CA LEU A 31 -4.66 5.11 -2.91
C LEU A 31 -3.73 4.21 -2.09
N VAL A 32 -4.23 3.61 -1.01
CA VAL A 32 -3.44 2.70 -0.16
C VAL A 32 -2.93 1.51 -0.97
N ARG A 33 -3.79 0.96 -1.83
CA ARG A 33 -3.43 -0.12 -2.76
C ARG A 33 -2.31 0.29 -3.71
N THR A 34 -2.43 1.47 -4.33
CA THR A 34 -1.41 2.00 -5.24
C THR A 34 -0.08 2.24 -4.52
N ILE A 35 -0.12 2.81 -3.31
CA ILE A 35 1.08 3.04 -2.50
C ILE A 35 1.77 1.71 -2.17
N ARG A 36 1.03 0.72 -1.66
CA ARG A 36 1.59 -0.59 -1.29
C ARG A 36 2.14 -1.34 -2.50
N LYS A 37 1.45 -1.30 -3.65
CA LYS A 37 1.96 -1.85 -4.92
C LYS A 37 3.29 -1.22 -5.31
N ARG A 38 3.41 0.10 -5.20
CA ARG A 38 4.66 0.83 -5.49
C ARG A 38 5.76 0.46 -4.49
N GLN A 39 5.45 0.38 -3.19
CA GLN A 39 6.40 -0.04 -2.16
C GLN A 39 6.95 -1.45 -2.41
N ALA A 40 6.09 -2.43 -2.72
CA ALA A 40 6.51 -3.79 -3.03
C ALA A 40 7.34 -3.85 -4.33
N THR A 41 6.95 -3.09 -5.36
CA THR A 41 7.72 -3.02 -6.61
C THR A 41 9.12 -2.44 -6.37
N PHE A 42 9.21 -1.37 -5.57
CA PHE A 42 10.47 -0.74 -5.19
C PHE A 42 11.35 -1.68 -4.36
N LEU A 43 10.79 -2.33 -3.34
CA LEU A 43 11.50 -3.31 -2.52
C LEU A 43 12.11 -4.41 -3.39
N GLY A 44 11.32 -4.98 -4.31
CA GLY A 44 11.81 -6.01 -5.23
C GLY A 44 12.94 -5.52 -6.14
N HIS A 45 12.91 -4.25 -6.55
CA HIS A 45 13.99 -3.65 -7.32
C HIS A 45 15.29 -3.51 -6.49
N VAL A 46 15.18 -3.00 -5.26
CA VAL A 46 16.35 -2.77 -4.40
C VAL A 46 17.00 -4.08 -3.99
N MET A 47 16.20 -5.05 -3.55
CA MET A 47 16.65 -6.38 -3.15
C MET A 47 17.44 -7.10 -4.24
N ARG A 48 16.97 -7.05 -5.51
CA ARG A 48 17.66 -7.69 -6.63
C ARG A 48 18.95 -6.99 -7.05
N ARG A 49 19.07 -5.69 -6.80
CA ARG A 49 20.31 -4.95 -7.06
C ARG A 49 21.35 -5.09 -5.94
N GLY A 50 21.02 -5.75 -4.84
CA GLY A 50 21.94 -5.97 -3.71
C GLY A 50 22.27 -4.71 -2.89
N LYS A 51 21.53 -3.61 -3.07
CA LYS A 51 21.83 -2.31 -2.41
C LYS A 51 20.93 -2.04 -1.20
N LEU A 52 20.73 -3.02 -0.33
CA LEU A 52 19.96 -2.82 0.91
C LEU A 52 20.66 -1.85 1.86
N GLU A 53 21.99 -1.88 1.90
CA GLU A 53 22.82 -1.06 2.79
C GLU A 53 22.61 0.45 2.59
N HIS A 54 22.12 0.86 1.42
CA HIS A 54 21.81 2.27 1.12
C HIS A 54 20.37 2.68 1.51
N LEU A 55 19.54 1.76 2.00
CA LEU A 55 18.19 2.05 2.50
C LEU A 55 18.16 2.30 4.01
N GLU A 56 19.27 2.09 4.70
CA GLU A 56 19.39 2.42 6.12
C GLU A 56 19.53 3.94 6.25
N ILE A 57 18.39 4.60 6.46
CA ILE A 57 18.33 6.04 6.70
C ILE A 57 18.67 6.27 8.16
N GLU A 58 19.84 6.81 8.43
CA GLU A 58 20.21 7.28 9.76
C GLU A 58 19.25 8.38 10.22
N GLY A 59 18.72 8.23 11.44
CA GLY A 59 17.84 9.22 12.04
C GLY A 59 16.81 8.65 13.01
N LYS A 60 16.30 9.51 13.90
CA LYS A 60 15.23 9.16 14.82
C LYS A 60 13.87 9.42 14.16
N ARG A 61 12.93 8.50 14.36
CA ARG A 61 11.55 8.70 13.92
C ARG A 61 10.88 9.80 14.76
N SER A 62 10.02 10.58 14.12
CA SER A 62 9.21 11.61 14.79
C SER A 62 8.33 11.01 15.89
N ARG A 63 8.11 11.75 16.98
CA ARG A 63 7.14 11.40 18.03
C ARG A 63 5.71 11.44 17.45
N GLY A 64 4.85 10.52 17.89
CA GLY A 64 3.47 10.39 17.42
C GLY A 64 3.16 9.00 16.87
N ARG A 65 2.06 8.85 16.11
CA ARG A 65 1.68 7.57 15.51
C ARG A 65 2.74 7.13 14.50
N GLN A 66 3.44 6.06 14.82
CA GLN A 66 4.47 5.52 13.96
C GLN A 66 3.85 4.94 12.68
N ARG A 67 4.49 5.20 11.54
CA ARG A 67 4.10 4.57 10.27
C ARG A 67 4.54 3.11 10.29
N GLU A 68 3.71 2.25 9.72
CA GLU A 68 4.00 0.84 9.47
C GLU A 68 5.31 0.72 8.68
N LYS A 69 6.24 -0.14 9.14
CA LYS A 69 7.45 -0.43 8.36
C LYS A 69 7.06 -1.28 7.16
N ILE A 70 7.72 -1.08 6.03
CA ILE A 70 7.45 -1.88 4.82
C ILE A 70 7.57 -3.37 5.14
N MET A 71 8.64 -3.78 5.82
CA MET A 71 8.90 -5.18 6.19
C MET A 71 7.78 -5.78 7.05
N ASP A 72 7.36 -5.04 8.08
CA ASP A 72 6.31 -5.45 9.02
C ASP A 72 4.95 -5.60 8.32
N GLY A 73 4.69 -4.82 7.28
CA GLY A 73 3.44 -4.85 6.50
C GLY A 73 3.41 -5.89 5.38
N LEU A 74 4.54 -6.51 5.00
CA LEU A 74 4.58 -7.46 3.88
C LEU A 74 3.60 -8.64 4.05
N PRO A 75 3.54 -9.32 5.21
CA PRO A 75 2.61 -10.45 5.39
C PRO A 75 1.14 -10.01 5.31
N THR A 76 0.85 -8.77 5.69
CA THR A 76 -0.51 -8.21 5.63
C THR A 76 -0.94 -7.88 4.20
N TRP A 77 0.00 -7.54 3.31
CA TRP A 77 -0.35 -7.04 1.97
C TRP A 77 -0.13 -8.07 0.86
N LEU A 78 0.90 -8.91 0.95
CA LEU A 78 1.29 -9.85 -0.12
C LEU A 78 0.85 -11.30 0.13
N GLY A 79 0.46 -11.62 1.36
CA GLY A 79 -0.02 -12.94 1.76
C GLY A 79 0.54 -13.39 3.11
N PRO A 80 -0.19 -14.23 3.86
CA PRO A 80 0.26 -14.73 5.15
C PRO A 80 1.54 -15.56 4.99
N GLY A 81 2.55 -15.28 5.79
CA GLY A 81 3.84 -15.96 5.74
C GLY A 81 4.91 -15.23 6.54
N LYS A 82 6.06 -15.87 6.73
CA LYS A 82 7.21 -15.19 7.34
C LYS A 82 7.79 -14.19 6.35
N VAL A 83 8.29 -13.06 6.86
CA VAL A 83 8.92 -12.02 6.03
C VAL A 83 10.11 -12.60 5.25
N SER A 84 10.91 -13.49 5.85
CA SER A 84 12.03 -14.18 5.17
C SER A 84 11.60 -14.88 3.89
N ASP A 85 10.45 -15.56 3.92
CA ASP A 85 9.97 -16.41 2.84
C ASP A 85 9.45 -15.53 1.69
N ILE A 86 8.76 -14.44 2.03
CA ILE A 86 8.33 -13.40 1.09
C ILE A 86 9.54 -12.75 0.41
N LEU A 87 10.62 -12.49 1.16
CA LEU A 87 11.83 -11.90 0.61
C LEU A 87 12.62 -12.88 -0.25
N ALA A 88 12.59 -14.18 0.04
CA ALA A 88 13.18 -15.20 -0.81
C ALA A 88 12.53 -15.22 -2.20
N ALA A 89 11.21 -15.01 -2.27
CA ALA A 89 10.45 -14.92 -3.53
C ALA A 89 10.85 -13.72 -4.41
N VAL A 90 11.52 -12.70 -3.87
CA VAL A 90 11.98 -11.53 -4.64
C VAL A 90 13.03 -11.91 -5.69
N LYS A 91 13.81 -12.97 -5.45
CA LYS A 91 14.83 -13.46 -6.40
C LYS A 91 14.19 -13.88 -7.73
N ASP A 92 13.05 -14.55 -7.65
CA ASP A 92 12.25 -14.90 -8.81
C ASP A 92 11.40 -13.69 -9.23
N ARG A 93 11.67 -13.19 -10.44
CA ARG A 93 11.02 -11.98 -10.95
C ARG A 93 9.55 -12.21 -11.26
N ASP A 94 9.20 -13.39 -11.73
CA ASP A 94 7.85 -13.70 -12.20
C ASP A 94 6.98 -14.09 -11.02
N LEU A 95 7.50 -14.90 -10.08
CA LEU A 95 6.84 -15.15 -8.81
C LEU A 95 6.55 -13.84 -8.05
N TRP A 96 7.52 -12.92 -7.98
CA TRP A 96 7.33 -11.64 -7.30
C TRP A 96 6.27 -10.76 -7.97
N ARG A 97 6.23 -10.75 -9.32
CA ARG A 97 5.22 -10.01 -10.07
C ARG A 97 3.83 -10.59 -9.85
N ASP A 98 3.72 -11.91 -9.82
CA ASP A 98 2.45 -12.61 -9.61
C ASP A 98 1.93 -12.41 -8.19
N MET A 99 2.80 -12.49 -7.18
CA MET A 99 2.44 -12.16 -5.79
C MET A 99 1.87 -10.74 -5.69
N ILE A 100 2.54 -9.75 -6.29
CA ILE A 100 2.05 -8.36 -6.32
C ILE A 100 0.71 -8.28 -7.09
N ALA A 101 0.59 -8.93 -8.23
CA ALA A 101 -0.63 -8.88 -9.04
C ALA A 101 -1.82 -9.51 -8.29
N ASN A 102 -1.62 -10.68 -7.67
CA ASN A 102 -2.64 -11.44 -6.97
C ASN A 102 -3.10 -10.75 -5.68
N ALA A 103 -2.17 -10.15 -4.92
CA ALA A 103 -2.48 -9.34 -3.75
C ALA A 103 -3.46 -8.19 -4.03
N TYR A 104 -3.48 -7.68 -5.26
CA TYR A 104 -4.29 -6.52 -5.64
C TYR A 104 -5.39 -6.82 -6.67
N LYS A 105 -5.53 -8.07 -7.11
CA LYS A 105 -6.63 -8.58 -7.96
C LYS A 105 -7.94 -8.79 -7.19
N GLN A 106 -7.90 -9.01 -5.87
CA GLN A 106 -9.06 -9.32 -5.02
C GLN A 106 -10.02 -8.13 -4.75
N GLY A 107 -10.36 -7.34 -5.76
CA GLY A 107 -11.24 -6.18 -5.59
C GLY A 107 -11.87 -5.69 -6.87
N THR A 108 -12.38 -6.62 -7.69
CA THR A 108 -13.43 -6.42 -8.70
C THR A 108 -14.78 -6.69 -8.07
#